data_AF-A0A1A8SES5-F1
#
_entry.id   AF-A0A1A8SES5-F1
#
_cell.length_a   1.000
_cell.length_b   1.000
_cell.length_c   1.000
_cell.angle_alpha   90.00
_cell.angle_beta   90.00
_cell.angle_gamma   90.00
#
_symmetry.space_group_name_H-M   'P 1'
#
loop_
_entity.id
_entity.type
_entity.pdbx_description
1 polymer ?
#
loop_
_entity_poly.entity_id
_entity_poly.type
_entity_poly.pdbx_seq_one_letter_code
_entity_poly.pdbx_strand_id
1 'polypeptide(L)'
;MPVQAAQWTEFLSCPICYNEFDSRSHQPISLGCSHTVCKTCLHKLHRKACPFDQTPISTDIDLLPVNCALLQLVGAPVPDVPPVSLSSATDVEHYEVCRLC
;
A
#
# COMPACT_ATOMS: atom_id res chain seq x y z
N MET A 1 -8.25 -4.85 29.78
CA MET A 1 -8.64 -3.52 29.27
C MET A 1 -9.69 -3.74 28.19
N PRO A 2 -10.81 -2.98 28.14
CA PRO A 2 -11.78 -3.16 27.07
C PRO A 2 -11.12 -2.70 25.76
N VAL A 3 -11.07 -3.58 24.76
CA VAL A 3 -10.58 -3.22 23.43
C VAL A 3 -11.67 -2.35 22.78
N GLN A 4 -11.43 -1.05 22.68
CA GLN A 4 -12.28 -0.19 21.85
C GLN A 4 -11.96 -0.52 20.40
N ALA A 5 -13.00 -0.67 19.57
CA ALA A 5 -12.80 -0.82 18.14
C ALA A 5 -12.13 0.45 17.61
N ALA A 6 -11.06 0.27 16.83
CA ALA A 6 -10.42 1.35 16.10
C ALA A 6 -11.47 2.13 15.30
N GLN A 7 -11.42 3.46 15.38
CA GLN A 7 -12.23 4.29 14.49
C GLN A 7 -11.76 4.06 13.05
N TRP A 8 -12.67 4.04 12.08
CA TRP A 8 -12.33 3.74 10.68
C TRP A 8 -11.23 4.65 10.10
N THR A 9 -11.12 5.88 10.62
CA THR A 9 -10.10 6.86 10.23
C THR A 9 -8.67 6.42 10.59
N GLU A 10 -8.49 5.53 11.57
CA GLU A 10 -7.17 5.02 11.95
C GLU A 10 -6.56 4.15 10.83
N PHE A 11 -7.38 3.49 10.01
CA PHE A 11 -6.91 2.70 8.86
C PHE A 11 -6.44 3.58 7.69
N LEU A 12 -6.77 4.87 7.69
CA LEU A 12 -6.38 5.83 6.66
C LEU A 12 -5.10 6.59 7.03
N SER A 13 -4.45 6.21 8.13
CA SER A 13 -3.23 6.82 8.63
C SER A 13 -2.11 5.79 8.77
N CYS A 14 -0.86 6.24 8.65
CA CYS A 14 0.29 5.38 8.85
C CYS A 14 0.40 4.94 10.33
N PRO A 15 0.46 3.64 10.64
CA PRO A 15 0.53 3.14 12.02
C PRO A 15 1.84 3.48 12.76
N ILE A 16 2.83 4.07 12.08
CA ILE A 16 4.14 4.42 12.65
C ILE A 16 4.24 5.91 12.97
N CYS A 17 3.83 6.77 12.04
CA CYS A 17 3.93 8.24 12.22
C CYS A 17 2.58 8.92 12.48
N TYR A 18 1.47 8.19 12.41
CA TYR A 18 0.10 8.67 12.61
C TYR A 18 -0.35 9.79 11.67
N ASN A 19 0.42 10.07 10.62
CA ASN A 19 -0.01 10.96 9.54
C ASN A 19 -0.99 10.24 8.61
N GLU A 20 -2.01 10.96 8.16
CA GLU A 20 -2.92 10.50 7.11
C GLU A 20 -2.15 10.19 5.82
N PHE A 21 -2.61 9.18 5.08
CA PHE A 21 -2.01 8.84 3.81
C PHE A 21 -2.23 9.93 2.77
N ASP A 22 -1.22 10.17 1.93
CA ASP A 22 -1.28 11.18 0.87
C ASP A 22 -0.57 10.69 -0.40
N SER A 23 -0.77 11.38 -1.52
CA SER A 23 -0.13 11.02 -2.79
C SER A 23 1.32 11.48 -2.92
N ARG A 24 1.89 12.10 -1.87
CA ARG A 24 3.20 12.74 -1.87
C ARG A 24 4.20 11.99 -0.98
N SER A 25 4.31 12.38 0.29
CA SER A 25 5.32 11.85 1.21
C SER A 25 4.81 10.68 2.05
N HIS A 26 3.51 10.65 2.35
CA HIS A 26 2.87 9.58 3.11
C HIS A 26 2.11 8.62 2.20
N GLN A 27 2.69 8.28 1.04
CA GLN A 27 2.12 7.28 0.14
C GLN A 27 1.94 5.94 0.86
N PRO A 28 0.72 5.37 0.87
CA PRO A 28 0.46 4.09 1.52
C PRO A 28 1.09 2.96 0.71
N ILE A 29 2.03 2.22 1.28
CA ILE A 29 2.68 1.08 0.63
C ILE A 29 2.18 -0.21 1.26
N SER A 30 1.61 -1.10 0.46
CA SER A 30 1.21 -2.44 0.92
C SER A 30 2.36 -3.43 0.77
N LEU A 31 2.79 -3.99 1.90
CA LEU A 31 3.83 -5.01 1.95
C LEU A 31 3.26 -6.40 1.59
N GLY A 32 4.13 -7.35 1.22
CA GLY A 32 3.72 -8.72 0.90
C GLY A 32 3.06 -9.48 2.07
N CYS A 33 3.25 -9.02 3.31
CA CYS A 33 2.60 -9.53 4.51
C CYS A 33 1.24 -8.88 4.81
N SER A 34 0.68 -8.10 3.88
CA SER A 34 -0.60 -7.36 4.00
C SER A 34 -0.60 -6.15 4.96
N HIS A 35 0.51 -5.85 5.63
CA HIS A 35 0.65 -4.61 6.39
C HIS A 35 0.85 -3.41 5.46
N THR A 36 0.26 -2.27 5.82
CA THR A 36 0.42 -1.01 5.08
C THR A 36 1.17 0.01 5.93
N VAL A 37 2.22 0.61 5.36
CA VAL A 37 3.07 1.62 6.00
C VAL A 37 3.37 2.71 4.98
N CYS A 38 3.48 3.96 5.42
CA CYS A 38 3.81 5.03 4.47
C CYS A 38 5.25 4.92 3.94
N LYS A 39 5.47 5.36 2.70
CA LYS A 39 6.77 5.31 2.01
C LYS A 39 7.90 5.99 2.81
N THR A 40 7.62 7.13 3.43
CA THR A 40 8.60 7.84 4.28
C THR A 40 9.03 7.02 5.50
N CYS A 41 8.11 6.30 6.15
CA CYS A 41 8.45 5.47 7.30
C CYS A 41 9.22 4.21 6.89
N LEU A 42 8.88 3.60 5.75
CA LEU A 42 9.64 2.45 5.22
C LEU A 42 11.11 2.80 4.96
N HIS A 43 11.40 3.97 4.39
CA HIS A 43 12.78 4.42 4.14
C HIS A 43 13.61 4.63 5.41
N LYS A 44 12.95 4.83 6.56
CA LYS A 44 13.62 5.02 7.86
C LYS A 44 13.86 3.69 8.59
N LEU A 45 13.40 2.56 8.06
CA LEU A 45 13.63 1.27 8.68
C LEU A 45 15.12 0.89 8.60
N HIS A 46 15.70 0.56 9.74
CA HIS A 46 17.08 0.06 9.80
C HIS A 46 17.24 -1.33 9.16
N ARG A 47 16.16 -2.13 9.12
CA ARG A 47 16.12 -3.47 8.55
C ARG A 47 15.03 -3.52 7.48
N LYS A 48 15.32 -4.18 6.35
CA LYS A 48 14.34 -4.46 5.29
C LYS A 48 13.38 -5.58 5.71
N ALA A 49 12.58 -5.32 6.74
CA ALA A 49 11.57 -6.23 7.26
C ALA A 49 10.34 -5.44 7.75
N CYS A 50 9.17 -6.05 7.66
CA CYS A 50 7.93 -5.47 8.18
C CYS A 50 8.09 -5.16 9.68
N PRO A 51 7.73 -3.95 10.15
CA PRO A 51 7.89 -3.57 11.55
C PRO A 51 6.89 -4.27 12.50
N PHE A 52 5.88 -4.95 11.97
CA PHE A 52 4.83 -5.59 12.77
C PHE A 52 5.02 -7.10 12.92
N ASP A 53 5.38 -7.79 11.84
CA ASP A 53 5.50 -9.26 11.80
C ASP A 53 6.88 -9.76 11.36
N GLN A 54 7.82 -8.85 11.07
CA GLN A 54 9.19 -9.13 10.67
C GLN A 54 9.34 -9.89 9.34
N THR A 55 8.27 -9.99 8.53
CA THR A 55 8.36 -10.55 7.18
C THR A 55 9.40 -9.77 6.37
N PRO A 56 10.37 -10.44 5.73
CA PRO A 56 11.41 -9.76 4.97
C PRO A 56 10.83 -8.99 3.78
N ILE A 57 11.35 -7.79 3.55
CA ILE A 57 11.01 -6.94 2.40
C ILE A 57 12.13 -7.12 1.37
N SER A 58 11.91 -8.02 0.41
CA SER A 58 12.92 -8.36 -0.61
C SER A 58 13.01 -7.34 -1.74
N THR A 59 11.91 -6.64 -2.04
CA THR A 59 11.83 -5.63 -3.10
C THR A 59 12.35 -4.28 -2.60
N ASP A 60 12.95 -3.49 -3.50
CA ASP A 60 13.31 -2.11 -3.17
C ASP A 60 12.07 -1.27 -2.82
N ILE A 61 12.18 -0.39 -1.83
CA ILE A 61 11.04 0.39 -1.32
C ILE A 61 10.48 1.31 -2.42
N ASP A 62 11.32 1.83 -3.30
CA ASP A 62 10.87 2.69 -4.40
C ASP A 62 10.08 1.95 -5.47
N LEU A 63 10.21 0.62 -5.52
CA LEU A 63 9.52 -0.26 -6.47
C LEU A 63 8.30 -0.95 -5.87
N LEU A 64 8.02 -0.76 -4.58
CA LEU A 64 6.84 -1.32 -3.94
C LEU A 64 5.57 -0.60 -4.40
N PRO A 65 4.44 -1.33 -4.55
CA PRO A 65 3.20 -0.74 -5.05
C PRO A 65 2.58 0.21 -4.04
N VAL A 66 2.12 1.36 -4.54
CA VAL A 66 1.29 2.29 -3.77
C VAL A 66 -0.15 1.76 -3.75
N ASN A 67 -0.75 1.71 -2.56
CA ASN A 67 -2.13 1.32 -2.38
C ASN A 67 -3.06 2.45 -2.81
N CYS A 68 -3.47 2.41 -4.08
CA CYS A 68 -4.34 3.42 -4.68
C CYS A 68 -5.75 3.44 -4.08
N ALA A 69 -6.24 2.32 -3.53
CA ALA A 69 -7.54 2.27 -2.89
C ALA A 69 -7.58 3.14 -1.62
N LEU A 70 -6.52 3.10 -0.81
CA LEU A 70 -6.42 3.99 0.36
C LEU A 70 -6.32 5.45 -0.04
N LEU A 71 -5.61 5.77 -1.12
CA LEU A 71 -5.58 7.13 -1.67
C LEU A 71 -6.97 7.60 -2.14
N GLN A 72 -7.76 6.74 -2.78
CA GLN A 72 -9.14 7.07 -3.17
C GLN A 72 -10.02 7.34 -1.95
N LEU A 73 -9.90 6.55 -0.88
CA LEU A 73 -10.70 6.70 0.33
C LEU A 73 -10.42 8.01 1.08
N VAL A 74 -9.19 8.53 1.04
CA VAL A 74 -8.84 9.85 1.60
C VAL A 74 -9.07 11.00 0.61
N GLY A 75 -9.57 10.73 -0.60
CA GLY A 75 -9.79 11.74 -1.64
C GLY A 75 -8.49 12.32 -2.23
N ALA A 76 -7.36 11.61 -2.09
CA ALA A 76 -6.08 12.03 -2.65
C ALA A 76 -6.01 11.72 -4.16
N PRO A 77 -5.25 12.51 -4.94
CA PRO A 77 -4.97 12.20 -6.33
C PRO A 77 -4.30 10.82 -6.46
N VAL A 78 -4.89 9.96 -7.27
CA VAL A 78 -4.35 8.63 -7.56
C VAL A 78 -3.43 8.75 -8.77
N PRO A 79 -2.19 8.23 -8.72
CA PRO A 79 -1.33 8.17 -9.90
C PRO A 79 -2.01 7.36 -11.01
N ASP A 80 -1.78 7.72 -12.28
CA ASP A 80 -2.17 6.86 -13.40
C ASP A 80 -1.52 5.49 -13.21
N VAL A 81 -2.33 4.49 -12.85
CA VAL A 81 -1.84 3.15 -12.54
C VAL A 81 -1.31 2.55 -13.84
N PRO A 82 -0.01 2.19 -13.91
CA PRO A 82 0.49 1.50 -15.09
C PRO A 82 -0.28 0.19 -15.27
N PRO A 83 -0.56 -0.22 -16.52
CA PRO A 83 -1.30 -1.45 -16.79
C PRO A 83 -0.63 -2.63 -16.08
N VAL A 84 -1.46 -3.50 -15.49
CA VAL A 84 -0.99 -4.72 -14.82
C VAL A 84 -0.10 -5.48 -15.78
N SER A 85 1.17 -5.64 -15.40
CA SER A 85 2.16 -6.35 -16.20
C SER A 85 2.01 -7.85 -15.91
N LEU A 86 1.28 -8.54 -16.77
CA LEU A 86 1.07 -9.98 -16.68
C LEU A 86 2.08 -10.72 -17.55
N SER A 87 2.47 -11.93 -17.13
CA SER A 87 3.53 -12.70 -17.77
C SER A 87 3.12 -13.37 -19.07
N SER A 88 1.82 -13.52 -19.35
CA SER A 88 1.30 -14.15 -20.57
C SER A 88 0.23 -13.30 -21.24
N ALA A 89 0.17 -13.36 -22.58
CA ALA A 89 -0.84 -12.67 -23.37
C ALA A 89 -2.28 -13.12 -23.02
N THR A 90 -2.45 -14.41 -22.73
CA THR A 90 -3.73 -14.98 -22.28
C THR A 90 -4.20 -14.39 -20.95
N ASP A 91 -3.27 -14.15 -20.01
CA ASP A 91 -3.63 -13.52 -18.74
C ASP A 91 -4.02 -12.05 -18.94
N VAL A 92 -3.36 -11.34 -19.86
CA VAL A 92 -3.72 -9.96 -20.23
C VAL A 92 -5.15 -9.89 -20.78
N GLU A 93 -5.49 -10.75 -21.74
CA GLU A 93 -6.83 -10.80 -22.33
C GLU A 93 -7.90 -11.10 -21.26
N HIS A 94 -7.68 -12.11 -20.41
CA HIS A 94 -8.61 -12.41 -19.32
C HIS A 94 -8.78 -11.23 -18.36
N TYR A 95 -7.69 -10.55 -18.00
CA TYR A 95 -7.74 -9.39 -17.11
C TYR A 95 -8.45 -8.19 -17.74
N GLU A 96 -8.33 -7.97 -19.05
CA GLU A 96 -9.05 -6.93 -19.79
C GLU A 96 -10.57 -7.18 -19.84
N VAL A 97 -10.99 -8.42 -20.02
CA VAL A 97 -12.42 -8.77 -19.96
C VAL A 97 -12.96 -8.58 -18.54
N CYS A 98 -12.24 -9.07 -17.53
CA CYS A 98 -12.69 -9.02 -16.14
C CYS A 98 -12.67 -7.63 -15.50
N ARG A 99 -11.90 -6.67 -16.02
CA ARG A 99 -11.88 -5.31 -15.43
C ARG A 99 -13.07 -4.44 -15.82
N LEU A 100 -13.90 -4.89 -16.76
CA LEU A 100 -15.03 -4.14 -17.30
C LEU A 100 -16.35 -4.41 -16.58
N CYS A 101 -16.42 -5.43 -15.72
CA CYS A 101 -17.59 -5.77 -14.90
C CYS A 101 -17.49 -5.16 -13.50
#